data_AF-A0ABD5GMQ6-F1
#
_entry.id   AF-A0ABD5GMQ6-F1
#
_cell.length_a   1.000
_cell.length_b   1.000
_cell.length_c   1.000
_cell.angle_alpha   90.00
_cell.angle_beta   90.00
_cell.angle_gamma   90.00
#
_symmetry.space_group_name_H-M   'P 1'
#
loop_
_entity.id
_entity.type
_entity.pdbx_description
1 polymer ?
#
loop_
_entity_poly.entity_id
_entity_poly.type
_entity_poly.pdbx_seq_one_letter_code
_entity_poly.pdbx_strand_id
1 'polypeptide(L)'
;MSRSTPTNITLPGQVLEETDQKLVEPLQSERFFGRPSRSMVIRALLEIALENSDRFDPRKARDYETLKAELRRILVDRTGT
;
A
#
# COMPACT_ATOMS: atom_id res chain seq x y z
N MET A 1 -11.84 -3.90 -20.66
CA MET A 1 -11.39 -3.48 -19.31
C MET A 1 -12.56 -3.58 -18.36
N SER A 2 -12.58 -4.55 -17.44
CA SER A 2 -13.62 -4.58 -16.41
C SER A 2 -13.42 -3.38 -15.48
N ARG A 3 -14.42 -2.50 -15.38
CA ARG A 3 -14.42 -1.50 -14.30
C ARG A 3 -14.43 -2.26 -12.99
N SER A 4 -13.37 -2.13 -12.21
CA SER A 4 -13.26 -2.69 -10.86
C SER A 4 -14.39 -2.13 -10.01
N THR A 5 -15.15 -3.00 -9.35
CA THR A 5 -16.22 -2.60 -8.42
C THR A 5 -15.61 -1.83 -7.24
N PRO A 6 -16.14 -0.65 -6.88
CA PRO A 6 -15.68 0.06 -5.69
C PRO A 6 -15.81 -0.81 -4.43
N THR A 7 -14.74 -0.88 -3.64
CA THR A 7 -14.72 -1.59 -2.36
C THR A 7 -14.47 -0.59 -1.25
N ASN A 8 -15.33 -0.61 -0.23
CA ASN A 8 -15.17 0.23 0.94
C ASN A 8 -14.21 -0.43 1.94
N ILE A 9 -13.23 0.32 2.41
CA ILE A 9 -12.34 -0.09 3.49
C ILE A 9 -12.47 0.90 4.64
N THR A 10 -12.49 0.40 5.87
CA THR A 10 -12.47 1.24 7.07
C THR A 10 -11.04 1.44 7.50
N LEU A 11 -10.60 2.70 7.53
CA LEU A 11 -9.28 3.11 8.01
C LEU A 11 -9.44 4.23 9.04
N PRO A 12 -8.52 4.34 10.02
CA PRO A 12 -8.49 5.50 10.91
C PRO A 12 -8.36 6.79 10.11
N GLY A 13 -9.09 7.85 10.49
CA GLY A 13 -9.08 9.14 9.78
C GLY A 13 -7.67 9.71 9.60
N GLN A 14 -6.86 9.66 10.65
CA GLN A 14 -5.46 10.09 10.61
C GLN A 14 -4.64 9.34 9.55
N VAL A 15 -4.87 8.04 9.34
CA VAL A 15 -4.16 7.27 8.31
C VAL A 15 -4.52 7.75 6.92
N LEU A 16 -5.79 8.11 6.69
CA LEU A 16 -6.24 8.67 5.42
C LEU A 16 -5.62 10.04 5.15
N GLU A 17 -5.64 10.93 6.14
CA GLU A 17 -5.06 12.27 6.06
C GLU A 17 -3.54 12.21 5.82
N GLU A 18 -2.83 11.39 6.58
CA GLU A 18 -1.38 11.22 6.40
C GLU A 18 -1.04 10.59 5.04
N THR A 19 -1.87 9.68 4.52
CA THR A 19 -1.66 9.08 3.19
C THR A 19 -1.76 10.15 2.11
N ASP A 20 -2.76 11.04 2.20
CA ASP A 20 -2.93 12.11 1.22
C ASP A 20 -1.74 13.07 1.26
N GLN A 21 -1.41 13.59 2.44
CA GLN A 21 -0.33 14.58 2.61
C GLN A 21 1.05 14.04 2.27
N LYS A 22 1.36 12.79 2.65
CA LYS A 22 2.72 12.23 2.51
C LYS A 22 2.95 11.47 1.22
N LEU A 23 1.89 10.92 0.60
CA LEU A 23 2.04 10.00 -0.54
C LEU A 23 1.28 10.45 -1.79
N VAL A 24 0.19 11.19 -1.67
CA VAL A 24 -0.63 11.61 -2.82
C VAL A 24 -0.25 13.01 -3.27
N GLU A 25 -0.34 14.01 -2.39
CA GLU A 25 -0.06 15.42 -2.70
C GLU A 25 1.36 15.68 -3.25
N PRO A 26 2.42 14.98 -2.78
CA PRO A 26 3.77 15.19 -3.32
C PRO A 26 3.95 14.66 -4.75
N LEU A 27 3.04 13.83 -5.26
CA LEU A 27 3.09 13.35 -6.64
C LEU A 27 2.77 14.53 -7.56
N GLN A 28 3.80 15.11 -8.18
CA GLN A 28 3.68 16.19 -9.15
C GLN A 28 2.78 15.73 -10.30
N SER A 29 1.53 16.21 -10.32
CA SER A 29 0.52 15.82 -11.31
C SER A 29 0.96 16.11 -12.75
N GLU A 30 1.87 17.06 -12.96
CA GLU A 30 2.44 17.39 -14.27
C GLU A 30 3.45 16.34 -14.78
N ARG A 31 4.06 15.57 -13.88
CA ARG A 31 5.02 14.51 -14.20
C ARG A 31 4.44 13.11 -14.02
N PHE A 32 3.30 13.02 -13.36
CA PHE A 32 2.59 11.78 -13.11
C PHE A 32 1.55 11.54 -14.20
N PHE A 33 1.71 10.48 -14.99
CA PHE A 33 0.72 10.13 -16.01
C PHE A 33 -0.57 9.59 -15.33
N GLY A 34 -1.59 10.43 -15.24
CA GLY A 34 -2.88 10.11 -14.65
C GLY A 34 -3.24 11.03 -13.47
N ARG A 35 -4.27 10.66 -12.70
CA ARG A 35 -4.68 11.39 -11.50
C ARG A 35 -4.16 10.65 -10.26
N PRO A 36 -3.18 11.20 -9.53
CA PRO A 36 -2.81 10.69 -8.22
C PRO A 36 -4.04 10.57 -7.33
N SER A 37 -4.19 9.44 -6.66
CA SER A 37 -5.29 9.21 -5.74
C SER A 37 -4.88 8.26 -4.63
N ARG A 38 -5.56 8.38 -3.50
CA ARG A 38 -5.40 7.47 -2.37
C ARG A 38 -5.59 6.01 -2.77
N SER A 39 -6.63 5.72 -3.57
CA SER A 39 -6.91 4.37 -4.05
C SER A 39 -5.77 3.79 -4.88
N MET A 40 -5.09 4.61 -5.68
CA MET A 40 -3.93 4.19 -6.47
C MET A 40 -2.74 3.86 -5.58
N VAL A 41 -2.43 4.71 -4.59
CA VAL A 41 -1.35 4.47 -3.63
C VAL A 41 -1.61 3.19 -2.82
N ILE A 42 -2.81 3.04 -2.27
CA ILE A 42 -3.20 1.85 -1.51
C ILE A 42 -3.10 0.60 -2.39
N ARG A 43 -3.58 0.68 -3.64
CA ARG A 43 -3.48 -0.43 -4.60
C ARG A 43 -2.02 -0.81 -4.86
N ALA A 44 -1.14 0.15 -5.16
CA ALA A 44 0.27 -0.12 -5.44
C ALA A 44 0.97 -0.78 -4.24
N LEU A 45 0.70 -0.31 -3.02
CA LEU A 45 1.24 -0.92 -1.80
C LEU A 45 0.78 -2.37 -1.63
N LEU A 46 -0.47 -2.67 -1.94
CA LEU A 46 -1.00 -4.04 -1.91
C LEU A 46 -0.40 -4.92 -3.00
N GLU A 47 -0.24 -4.40 -4.23
CA GLU A 47 0.39 -5.12 -5.34
C GLU A 47 1.83 -5.51 -5.00
N ILE A 48 2.64 -4.60 -4.45
CA ILE A 48 4.02 -4.89 -4.01
C ILE A 48 4.04 -5.97 -2.90
N ALA A 49 3.09 -5.91 -1.96
CA ALA A 49 2.98 -6.94 -0.92
C ALA A 49 2.63 -8.32 -1.51
N LEU A 50 1.74 -8.35 -2.51
CA LEU A 50 1.33 -9.57 -3.20
C LEU A 50 2.46 -10.17 -4.04
N GLU A 51 3.28 -9.35 -4.69
CA GLU A 51 4.48 -9.78 -5.41
C GLU A 51 5.47 -10.53 -4.50
N ASN A 52 5.49 -10.20 -3.21
CA ASN A 52 6.37 -10.82 -2.20
C ASN A 52 5.63 -11.83 -1.30
N SER A 53 4.39 -12.21 -1.65
CA SER A 53 3.51 -12.98 -0.76
C SER A 53 4.01 -14.38 -0.42
N ASP A 54 4.79 -15.03 -1.30
CA ASP A 54 5.42 -16.32 -1.03
C ASP A 54 6.35 -16.30 0.19
N ARG A 55 6.85 -15.11 0.54
CA ARG A 55 7.73 -14.92 1.70
C ARG A 55 6.95 -14.67 2.97
N PHE A 56 5.66 -14.34 2.91
CA PHE A 56 4.85 -13.99 4.10
C PHE A 56 4.61 -15.21 4.99
N ASP A 57 4.99 -15.13 6.27
CA ASP A 57 4.70 -16.18 7.25
C ASP A 57 3.59 -15.73 8.21
N PRO A 58 2.33 -16.18 8.03
CA PRO A 58 1.21 -15.76 8.86
C PRO A 58 1.39 -16.15 10.34
N ARG A 59 2.25 -17.14 10.65
CA ARG A 59 2.48 -17.57 12.03
C ARG A 59 3.29 -16.55 12.84
N LYS A 60 3.94 -15.59 12.17
CA LYS A 60 4.71 -14.51 12.80
C LYS A 60 3.84 -13.29 13.17
N ALA A 61 2.65 -13.15 12.59
CA ALA A 61 1.74 -12.03 12.84
C ALA A 61 0.72 -12.40 13.93
N ARG A 62 1.04 -12.12 15.19
CA ARG A 62 0.19 -12.44 16.36
C ARG A 62 -0.67 -11.26 16.83
N ASP A 63 -0.26 -10.06 16.45
CA ASP A 63 -0.91 -8.78 16.75
C ASP A 63 -0.62 -7.78 15.62
N TYR A 64 -1.15 -6.57 15.73
CA TYR A 64 -1.00 -5.55 14.70
C TYR A 64 0.46 -5.11 14.48
N GLU A 65 1.28 -5.07 15.52
CA GLU A 65 2.69 -4.64 15.41
C GLU A 65 3.55 -5.71 14.75
N THR A 66 3.35 -6.97 15.12
CA THR A 66 4.00 -8.13 14.50
C THR A 66 3.53 -8.36 13.07
N LEU A 67 2.26 -8.09 12.75
CA LEU A 67 1.76 -8.02 11.38
C LEU A 67 2.49 -6.94 10.58
N LYS A 68 2.58 -5.70 11.09
CA LYS A 68 3.34 -4.63 10.43
C LYS A 68 4.81 -4.98 10.25
N ALA A 69 5.43 -5.65 11.23
CA ALA A 69 6.81 -6.08 11.13
C ALA A 69 7.02 -7.10 9.99
N GLU A 70 6.11 -8.07 9.87
CA GLU A 70 6.17 -9.07 8.81
C GLU A 70 5.88 -8.46 7.43
N LEU A 71 4.90 -7.55 7.34
CA LEU A 71 4.62 -6.79 6.12
C LEU A 71 5.82 -5.93 5.70
N ARG A 72 6.47 -5.22 6.63
CA ARG A 72 7.72 -4.50 6.34
C ARG A 72 8.80 -5.43 5.81
N ARG A 73 8.95 -6.62 6.41
CA ARG A 73 9.96 -7.59 5.98
C ARG A 73 9.76 -8.04 4.53
N ILE A 74 8.52 -8.29 4.11
CA ILE A 74 8.23 -8.68 2.73
C ILE A 74 8.29 -7.49 1.76
N LEU A 75 7.96 -6.27 2.21
CA LEU A 75 8.00 -5.06 1.40
C LEU A 75 9.41 -4.48 1.19
N VAL A 76 10.36 -4.78 2.09
CA VAL A 76 11.76 -4.31 2.00
C VAL A 76 12.61 -5.18 1.05
N ASP A 77 12.01 -6.14 0.32
CA ASP A 77 12.80 -6.97 -0.60
C ASP A 77 13.29 -6.19 -1.80
N ARG A 78 14.61 -6.29 -2.01
CA ARG A 78 15.42 -5.53 -2.94
C ARG A 78 15.23 -5.98 -4.39
N THR A 79 14.05 -5.80 -4.97
CA THR A 79 13.91 -5.86 -6.43
C THR A 79 14.53 -4.64 -7.14
N GLY A 80 15.10 -3.69 -6.36
CA GLY A 80 15.91 -2.57 -6.83
C GLY A 80 17.36 -2.62 -6.34
N THR A 81 18.16 -3.54 -6.89
CA THR A 81 19.59 -3.34 -7.18
C THR A 81 19.87 -3.85 -8.57
#